data_AF-A0A380H0H3-F1
#
_entry.id   AF-A0A380H0H3-F1
#
_cell.length_a   1.000
_cell.length_b   1.000
_cell.length_c   1.000
_cell.angle_alpha   90.00
_cell.angle_beta   90.00
_cell.angle_gamma   90.00
#
_symmetry.space_group_name_H-M   'P 1'
#
loop_
_entity.id
_entity.type
_entity.pdbx_description
1 polymer ?
#
loop_
_entity_poly.entity_id
_entity_poly.type
_entity_poly.pdbx_seq_one_letter_code
_entity_poly.pdbx_strand_id
1 'polypeptide(L)' 'MQSLKYVKKGVLYPLSYYDGDWYSNDTVNSRFGCIWHGVNKEEVAQYEKAFLSEAGL' A
#
# COMPACT_ATOMS: atom_id res chain seq x y z
N MET A 1 9.26 5.97 0.40
CA MET A 1 7.95 5.29 0.42
C MET A 1 7.58 4.84 -0.99
N GLN A 2 7.75 3.55 -1.33
CA GLN A 2 7.39 3.05 -2.67
C GLN A 2 5.90 3.25 -2.98
N SER A 3 5.03 3.21 -1.97
CA SER A 3 3.59 3.46 -2.09
C SER A 3 3.25 4.84 -2.68
N LEU A 4 3.99 5.91 -2.34
CA LEU A 4 3.75 7.25 -2.89
C LEU A 4 3.92 7.32 -4.41
N LYS A 5 4.78 6.48 -5.01
CA LYS A 5 4.97 6.41 -6.46
C LYS A 5 3.67 5.97 -7.15
N TYR A 6 2.99 4.97 -6.60
CA TYR A 6 1.75 4.44 -7.16
C TYR A 6 0.53 5.32 -6.85
N VAL A 7 0.54 6.01 -5.71
CA VAL A 7 -0.45 7.07 -5.41
C VAL A 7 -0.36 8.20 -6.44
N LYS A 8 0.85 8.70 -6.72
CA LYS A 8 1.06 9.75 -7.73
C LYS A 8 0.69 9.31 -9.15
N LYS A 9 0.78 8.01 -9.45
CA LYS A 9 0.33 7.43 -10.73
C LYS A 9 -1.19 7.29 -10.82
N GLY A 10 -1.93 7.48 -9.73
CA GLY A 10 -3.40 7.33 -9.70
C GLY A 10 -3.89 5.88 -9.69
N VAL A 11 -3.00 4.92 -9.43
CA VAL A 11 -3.31 3.47 -9.45
C VAL A 11 -3.38 2.85 -8.05
N LEU A 12 -3.04 3.62 -7.02
CA LEU A 12 -3.12 3.20 -5.62
C LEU A 12 -3.81 4.29 -4.80
N TYR A 13 -4.97 3.97 -4.23
CA TYR A 13 -5.72 4.89 -3.39
C TYR A 13 -5.47 4.61 -1.91
N PRO A 14 -4.98 5.60 -1.14
CA PRO A 14 -4.81 5.44 0.29
C PRO A 14 -6.18 5.46 0.98
N LEU A 15 -6.46 4.46 1.80
CA LEU A 15 -7.71 4.39 2.58
C LEU A 15 -7.51 4.83 4.01
N SER A 16 -6.46 4.33 4.64
CA SER A 16 -6.22 4.53 6.06
C SER A 16 -4.73 4.46 6.35
N TYR A 17 -4.32 5.32 7.27
CA TYR A 17 -3.02 5.22 7.90
C TYR A 17 -3.26 4.96 9.38
N TYR A 18 -2.59 3.93 9.88
CA TYR A 18 -2.61 3.56 11.27
C TYR A 18 -1.17 3.64 11.77
N ASP A 19 -0.92 4.57 12.68
CA ASP A 19 0.41 4.90 13.21
C ASP A 19 0.95 3.85 14.18
N GLY A 20 0.06 3.06 14.79
CA GLY A 20 0.40 1.96 15.69
C GLY A 20 0.29 2.32 17.18
N ASP A 21 -0.18 3.52 17.50
CA ASP A 21 -0.14 4.10 18.86
C ASP A 21 -1.44 3.90 19.66
N TRP A 22 -2.39 3.13 19.12
CA TRP A 22 -3.72 2.95 19.73
C TRP A 22 -3.75 1.92 20.87
N TYR A 23 -2.83 0.95 20.89
CA TYR A 23 -2.79 -0.06 21.94
C TYR A 23 -1.89 0.41 23.08
N SER A 24 -2.48 0.67 24.24
CA SER A 24 -1.78 1.14 25.45
C SER A 24 -0.70 0.18 25.97
N ASN A 25 -0.70 -1.08 25.51
CA ASN A 25 0.16 -2.15 26.00
C ASN A 25 1.04 -2.80 24.93
N ASP A 26 0.75 -2.64 23.63
CA ASP A 26 1.48 -3.32 22.55
C ASP A 26 1.71 -2.37 21.38
N THR A 27 2.97 -2.04 21.11
CA THR A 27 3.35 -1.35 19.86
C THR A 27 3.14 -2.29 18.69
N VAL A 28 2.13 -2.00 17.87
CA VAL A 28 1.89 -2.69 16.61
C VAL A 28 2.52 -1.91 15.47
N ASN A 29 3.11 -2.60 14.50
CA ASN A 29 3.70 -1.94 13.32
C ASN A 29 2.66 -1.05 12.63
N SER A 30 3.08 0.15 12.22
CA SER A 30 2.23 1.04 11.45
C SER A 30 1.73 0.35 10.19
N ARG A 31 0.45 0.53 9.86
CA ARG A 31 -0.18 -0.07 8.68
C ARG A 31 -0.67 1.03 7.76
N PHE A 32 -0.45 0.83 6.47
CA PHE A 32 -0.97 1.71 5.44
C PHE A 32 -1.91 0.91 4.54
N GLY A 33 -3.22 1.10 4.73
CA GLY A 33 -4.25 0.45 3.94
C GLY A 33 -4.44 1.20 2.63
N CYS A 34 -4.38 0.47 1.51
CA CYS A 34 -4.59 1.03 0.18
C CYS A 34 -5.49 0.10 -0.67
N ILE A 35 -6.11 0.67 -1.70
CA ILE A 35 -6.79 -0.07 -2.76
C ILE A 35 -6.07 0.14 -4.09
N TRP A 36 -5.77 -0.97 -4.77
CA TRP A 36 -5.31 -0.93 -6.16
C TRP A 36 -6.45 -0.60 -7.11
N HIS A 37 -6.17 0.25 -8.09
CA HIS A 37 -7.09 0.61 -9.16
C HIS A 37 -6.43 0.36 -10.52
N GLY A 38 -7.19 -0.23 -11.44
CA GLY A 38 -6.79 -0.53 -12.80
C GLY A 38 -8.00 -0.90 -13.64
N VAL A 39 -7.80 -0.97 -14.95
CA VAL A 39 -8.84 -1.28 -15.95
C VAL A 39 -9.24 -2.75 -15.88
N ASN A 40 -8.32 -3.63 -15.47
CA ASN A 40 -8.56 -5.07 -15.33
C ASN A 40 -7.68 -5.68 -14.22
N LYS A 41 -7.92 -6.97 -13.93
CA LYS A 41 -7.23 -7.68 -12.85
C LYS A 41 -5.76 -7.93 -13.17
N GLU A 42 -5.43 -8.15 -14.44
CA GLU A 42 -4.08 -8.42 -14.91
C GLU A 42 -3.17 -7.22 -14.69
N GLU A 43 -3.67 -6.02 -14.96
CA GLU A 43 -2.98 -4.76 -14.72
C GLU A 43 -2.72 -4.54 -13.21
N VAL A 44 -3.73 -4.78 -12.38
CA VAL A 44 -3.58 -4.70 -10.90
C VAL A 44 -2.53 -5.68 -10.40
N ALA A 45 -2.52 -6.92 -10.92
CA ALA A 45 -1.52 -7.92 -10.55
C ALA A 45 -0.10 -7.52 -10.96
N GLN A 46 0.06 -6.80 -12.09
CA GLN A 46 1.36 -6.25 -12.50
C GLN A 46 1.82 -5.14 -11.56
N TYR A 47 0.91 -4.24 -11.14
CA TYR A 47 1.24 -3.20 -10.17
C TYR A 47 1.68 -3.78 -8.83
N GLU A 48 0.95 -4.79 -8.34
CA GLU A 48 1.29 -5.50 -7.11
C GLU A 48 2.65 -6.21 -7.20
N LYS A 49 2.90 -6.96 -8.29
CA LYS A 49 4.19 -7.63 -8.49
C LYS A 49 5.36 -6.65 -8.55
N ALA A 50 5.19 -5.53 -9.26
CA ALA A 50 6.20 -4.48 -9.33
C ALA A 50 6.43 -3.85 -7.94
N PHE A 51 5.35 -3.60 -7.19
CA PHE A 51 5.45 -3.03 -5.85
C PHE A 51 6.22 -3.94 -4.90
N LEU A 52 5.90 -5.25 -4.85
CA LEU A 52 6.58 -6.22 -4.00
C LEU A 52 8.07 -6.34 -4.35
N SER A 53 8.39 -6.42 -5.64
CA SER A 53 9.78 -6.45 -6.10
C SER A 53 10.56 -5.17 -5.74
N GLU A 54 9.93 -3.99 -5.81
CA GLU A 54 10.56 -2.71 -5.44
C GLU A 54 10.67 -2.54 -3.91
N ALA A 55 9.75 -3.17 -3.15
CA ALA A 55 9.71 -3.16 -1.69
C ALA A 55 10.65 -4.18 -1.04
N GLY A 56 11.14 -5.17 -1.81
CA GLY A 56 11.94 -6.27 -1.27
C GLY A 56 11.11 -7.22 -0.40
N LEU A 57 9.82 -7.37 -0.74
CA LEU A 57 8.85 -8.23 -0.06
C LEU A 57 8.54 -9.49 -0.88
#